data_AF-A0A7W0HBS9-F1
#
_entry.id   AF-A0A7W0HBS9-F1
#
_cell.length_a   1.000
_cell.length_b   1.000
_cell.length_c   1.000
_cell.angle_alpha   90.00
_cell.angle_beta   90.00
_cell.angle_gamma   90.00
#
_symmetry.space_group_name_H-M   'P 1'
#
loop_
_entity.id
_entity.type
_entity.pdbx_description
1 polymer ?
#
loop_
_entity_poly.entity_id
_entity_poly.type
_entity_poly.pdbx_seq_one_letter_code
_entity_poly.pdbx_strand_id
1 'polypeptide(L)'
;MCTNVSGSFALGVVLMAVVRRFPPTSHLHPFVATGFLGAYTTFSTFALETAVLARGGRAGLATVYAVTSLTAGVAAAWGGLSLGRTLLPARPGDPQ
;
A
#
# COMPACT_ATOMS: atom_id res chain seq x y z
N MET A 1 2.52 8.05 -9.17
CA MET A 1 2.20 6.61 -9.28
C MET A 1 3.27 5.72 -8.61
N CYS A 2 4.55 5.82 -8.98
CA CYS A 2 5.61 4.95 -8.45
C CYS A 2 5.68 4.94 -6.91
N THR A 3 5.58 6.10 -6.26
CA THR A 3 5.56 6.23 -4.79
C THR A 3 4.39 5.51 -4.13
N ASN A 4 3.19 5.59 -4.73
CA ASN A 4 2.01 4.88 -4.21
C ASN A 4 2.12 3.37 -4.41
N VAL A 5 2.68 2.92 -5.54
CA VAL A 5 2.88 1.49 -5.83
C VAL A 5 3.98 0.89 -4.94
N SER A 6 5.16 1.52 -4.87
CA SER A 6 6.26 1.07 -4.01
C SER A 6 5.87 1.14 -2.53
N GLY A 7 5.13 2.17 -2.12
CA GLY A 7 4.60 2.32 -0.78
C GLY A 7 3.58 1.24 -0.44
N SER A 8 2.68 0.90 -1.38
CA SER A 8 1.71 -0.19 -1.20
C SER A 8 2.40 -1.55 -1.06
N PHE A 9 3.43 -1.82 -1.87
CA PHE A 9 4.24 -3.04 -1.75
C PHE A 9 4.96 -3.10 -0.40
N ALA A 10 5.65 -2.03 -0.03
CA ALA A 10 6.36 -1.94 1.24
C ALA A 10 5.40 -2.10 2.43
N LEU A 11 4.20 -1.50 2.35
CA LEU A 11 3.15 -1.69 3.35
C LEU A 11 2.76 -3.16 3.49
N GLY A 12 2.56 -3.87 2.39
CA GLY A 12 2.26 -5.31 2.44
C GLY A 12 3.35 -6.13 3.14
N VAL A 13 4.62 -5.90 2.79
CA VAL A 13 5.76 -6.61 3.41
C VAL A 13 5.89 -6.27 4.89
N VAL A 14 5.85 -4.98 5.21
CA VAL A 14 6.13 -4.48 6.55
C VAL A 14 4.98 -4.79 7.49
N LEU A 15 3.73 -4.68 7.06
CA LEU A 15 2.59 -5.11 7.88
C LEU A 15 2.71 -6.60 8.20
N MET A 16 3.08 -7.43 7.23
CA MET A 16 3.32 -8.85 7.48
C MET A 16 4.45 -9.09 8.49
N ALA A 17 5.55 -8.36 8.40
CA ALA A 17 6.66 -8.42 9.36
C ALA A 17 6.25 -7.97 10.76
N VAL A 18 5.50 -6.88 10.88
CA VAL A 18 5.10 -6.32 12.17
C VAL A 18 4.01 -7.18 12.82
N VAL A 19 2.99 -7.65 12.07
CA VAL A 19 1.99 -8.64 12.56
C VAL A 19 2.69 -9.91 13.06
N ARG A 20 3.67 -10.41 12.31
CA ARG A 20 4.42 -11.62 12.68
C ARG A 20 5.45 -11.40 13.77
N ARG A 21 5.84 -10.18 14.13
CA ARG A 21 6.84 -9.96 15.19
C ARG A 21 6.34 -9.24 16.44
N PHE A 22 5.23 -8.51 16.37
CA PHE A 22 4.68 -7.76 17.49
C PHE A 22 3.21 -8.10 17.73
N PRO A 23 2.73 -8.06 19.00
CA PRO A 23 1.33 -8.25 19.29
C PRO A 23 0.48 -7.09 18.73
N PRO A 24 -0.82 -7.31 18.48
CA PRO A 24 -1.73 -6.28 17.95
C PRO A 24 -1.82 -5.02 18.81
N THR A 25 -1.53 -5.15 20.11
CA THR A 25 -1.49 -4.03 21.08
C THR A 25 -0.28 -3.11 20.90
N SER A 26 0.65 -3.44 19.99
CA SER A 26 1.83 -2.63 19.73
C SER A 26 1.50 -1.41 18.86
N HIS A 27 1.88 -0.21 19.34
CA HIS A 27 1.81 1.03 18.57
C HIS A 27 2.69 1.04 17.30
N LEU A 28 3.55 0.04 17.11
CA LEU A 28 4.38 -0.11 15.91
C LEU A 28 3.55 -0.31 14.64
N HIS A 29 2.38 -0.96 14.76
CA HIS A 29 1.46 -1.14 13.64
C HIS A 29 1.02 0.20 13.03
N PRO A 30 0.32 1.07 13.79
CA PRO A 30 -0.10 2.37 13.26
C PRO A 30 1.09 3.30 12.97
N PHE A 31 2.17 3.24 13.75
CA PHE A 31 3.35 4.08 13.49
C PHE A 31 3.96 3.81 12.10
N VAL A 32 4.11 2.54 11.73
CA VAL A 32 4.74 2.18 10.46
C VAL A 32 3.76 2.24 9.29
N ALA A 33 2.54 1.71 9.46
CA ALA A 33 1.54 1.68 8.40
C ALA A 33 0.97 3.09 8.11
N THR A 34 0.33 3.71 9.10
CA THR A 34 -0.31 5.02 8.92
C THR A 34 0.65 6.20 9.06
N GLY A 35 1.71 6.08 9.87
CA GLY A 35 2.72 7.13 10.03
C GLY A 35 3.72 7.16 8.86
N PHE A 36 4.69 6.25 8.87
CA PHE A 36 5.82 6.28 7.91
C PHE A 36 5.38 6.01 6.47
N LEU A 37 4.69 4.89 6.22
CA LEU A 37 4.23 4.54 4.87
C LEU A 37 3.11 5.48 4.39
N GLY A 38 2.24 5.90 5.31
CA GLY A 38 1.24 6.94 5.04
C GLY A 38 1.87 8.25 4.56
N ALA A 39 2.96 8.72 5.21
CA ALA A 39 3.69 9.90 4.79
C ALA A 39 4.49 9.73 3.48
N TYR A 40 4.91 8.49 3.16
CA TYR A 40 5.60 8.17 1.91
C TYR A 40 4.67 8.13 0.69
N THR A 41 3.44 7.64 0.88
CA THR A 41 2.41 7.64 -0.17
C THR A 41 1.69 8.99 -0.27
N THR A 42 1.24 9.38 -1.46
CA THR A 42 0.50 10.62 -1.67
C THR A 42 -0.84 10.35 -2.36
N PHE A 43 -1.91 10.33 -1.58
CA PHE A 43 -3.28 10.30 -2.12
C PHE A 43 -3.70 11.68 -2.67
N SER A 44 -3.21 12.77 -2.08
CA SER A 44 -3.56 14.13 -2.50
C SER A 44 -3.07 14.44 -3.91
N THR A 45 -1.83 14.06 -4.26
CA THR A 45 -1.29 14.23 -5.62
C THR A 45 -2.11 13.42 -6.63
N PHE A 46 -2.42 12.17 -6.31
CA PHE A 46 -3.27 11.31 -7.13
C PHE A 46 -4.66 11.94 -7.39
N ALA A 47 -5.32 12.42 -6.34
CA ALA A 47 -6.64 13.03 -6.43
C ALA A 47 -6.62 14.33 -7.25
N LEU A 48 -5.60 15.17 -7.03
CA LEU A 48 -5.43 16.42 -7.77
C LEU A 48 -5.20 16.17 -9.25
N GLU A 49 -4.28 15.26 -9.62
CA GLU A 49 -4.00 14.93 -11.02
C GLU A 49 -5.23 14.35 -11.73
N THR A 50 -5.97 13.47 -11.05
CA THR A 50 -7.23 12.91 -11.55
C THR A 50 -8.26 14.02 -11.80
N ALA A 51 -8.42 14.95 -10.85
CA ALA A 51 -9.35 16.06 -10.97
C ALA A 51 -8.96 17.03 -12.09
N VAL A 52 -7.66 17.31 -12.26
CA VAL A 52 -7.13 18.17 -13.34
C VAL A 52 -7.42 17.55 -14.70
N LEU A 53 -7.17 16.25 -14.88
CA LEU A 53 -7.49 15.54 -16.11
C LEU A 53 -9.00 15.56 -16.43
N ALA A 54 -9.84 15.33 -15.41
CA ALA A 54 -11.29 15.36 -15.57
C ALA A 54 -11.81 16.75 -15.97
N ARG A 55 -11.35 17.81 -15.28
CA ARG A 55 -11.72 19.20 -15.59
C ARG A 55 -11.20 19.66 -16.95
N GLY A 56 -10.05 19.15 -17.40
CA GLY A 56 -9.47 19.46 -18.70
C GLY A 56 -10.18 18.79 -19.89
N GLY A 57 -11.39 18.24 -19.71
CA GLY A 57 -12.14 17.53 -20.75
C GLY A 57 -11.58 16.15 -21.10
N ARG A 58 -10.56 15.67 -20.38
CA ARG A 58 -9.87 14.39 -20.62
C ARG A 58 -10.37 13.32 -19.65
N ALA A 59 -11.68 13.18 -19.52
CA ALA A 59 -12.30 12.24 -18.58
C ALA A 59 -11.82 10.79 -18.77
N GLY A 60 -11.65 10.34 -20.02
CA GLY A 60 -11.11 9.00 -20.30
C GLY A 60 -9.71 8.78 -19.73
N LEU A 61 -8.81 9.77 -19.85
CA LEU A 61 -7.47 9.68 -19.27
C LEU A 61 -7.51 9.75 -17.74
N ALA A 62 -8.40 10.56 -17.16
CA ALA A 62 -8.62 10.57 -15.72
C ALA A 62 -9.04 9.19 -15.20
N THR A 63 -9.96 8.51 -15.88
CA THR A 63 -10.40 7.15 -15.53
C THR A 63 -9.27 6.14 -15.66
N VAL A 64 -8.51 6.15 -16.77
CA VAL A 64 -7.37 5.24 -16.96
C VAL A 64 -6.33 5.46 -15.87
N TYR A 65 -5.98 6.71 -15.57
CA TYR A 65 -5.04 7.04 -14.49
C TYR A 65 -5.53 6.56 -13.12
N ALA A 66 -6.81 6.78 -12.81
CA ALA A 66 -7.44 6.35 -11.57
C ALA A 66 -7.42 4.83 -11.40
N VAL A 67 -7.93 4.11 -12.40
CA VAL A 67 -8.04 2.65 -12.37
C VAL A 67 -6.65 2.02 -12.31
N THR A 68 -5.72 2.43 -13.18
CA THR A 68 -4.36 1.87 -13.18
C THR A 68 -3.62 2.13 -11.87
N SER A 69 -3.79 3.30 -11.26
CA SER A 69 -3.14 3.62 -9.98
C SER A 69 -3.68 2.75 -8.84
N LEU A 70 -5.00 2.56 -8.80
CA LEU A 70 -5.64 1.71 -7.79
C LEU A 70 -5.29 0.24 -7.98
N THR A 71 -5.40 -0.30 -9.20
CA THR A 71 -5.10 -1.71 -9.46
C THR A 71 -3.64 -2.05 -9.24
N ALA A 72 -2.72 -1.19 -9.70
CA ALA A 72 -1.29 -1.37 -9.45
C ALA A 72 -0.94 -1.29 -7.96
N GLY A 73 -1.55 -0.35 -7.22
CA GLY A 73 -1.37 -0.24 -5.77
C GLY A 73 -1.86 -1.48 -5.02
N VAL A 74 -3.06 -1.97 -5.33
CA VAL A 74 -3.62 -3.19 -4.72
C VAL A 74 -2.78 -4.42 -5.07
N ALA A 75 -2.40 -4.59 -6.33
CA ALA A 75 -1.54 -5.70 -6.77
C ALA A 75 -0.18 -5.67 -6.05
N ALA A 76 0.41 -4.49 -5.89
CA ALA A 76 1.64 -4.30 -5.14
C ALA A 76 1.48 -4.67 -3.65
N ALA A 77 0.41 -4.22 -2.99
CA ALA A 77 0.13 -4.61 -1.61
C ALA A 77 -0.02 -6.13 -1.44
N TRP A 78 -0.76 -6.79 -2.35
CA TRP A 78 -0.87 -8.24 -2.38
C TRP A 78 0.46 -8.93 -2.62
N GLY A 79 1.28 -8.43 -3.54
CA GLY A 79 2.64 -8.92 -3.77
C GLY A 79 3.50 -8.83 -2.51
N GLY A 80 3.45 -7.69 -1.81
CA GLY A 80 4.18 -7.48 -0.56
C GLY A 80 3.72 -8.41 0.56
N LEU A 81 2.41 -8.60 0.73
CA LEU A 81 1.85 -9.54 1.71
C LEU A 81 2.25 -10.98 1.39
N SER A 82 2.22 -11.37 0.11
CA SER A 82 2.58 -12.72 -0.33
C SER A 82 4.07 -12.98 -0.12
N LEU A 83 4.92 -12.02 -0.45
CA LEU A 83 6.35 -12.10 -0.21
C LEU A 83 6.69 -12.13 1.29
N GLY A 84 6.02 -11.32 2.10
CA GLY A 84 6.16 -11.35 3.55
C GLY A 84 5.77 -12.73 4.11
N ARG A 85 4.73 -13.37 3.59
CA ARG A 85 4.32 -14.71 4.02
C ARG A 85 5.36 -15.79 3.71
N THR A 86 5.98 -15.73 2.55
CA THR A 86 6.94 -16.76 2.09
C THR A 86 8.32 -16.58 2.71
N LEU A 87 8.79 -15.33 2.88
CA LEU A 87 10.15 -15.06 3.34
C LEU A 87 10.27 -14.90 4.86
N LEU A 88 9.20 -14.50 5.56
CA LEU A 88 9.26 -14.32 7.00
C LEU A 88 8.90 -15.62 7.71
N PRO A 89 9.74 -16.10 8.65
CA PRO A 89 9.45 -17.29 9.44
C PRO A 89 8.07 -17.20 10.11
N ALA A 90 7.33 -18.31 10.12
CA ALA A 90 6.09 -18.39 10.88
C ALA A 90 6.37 -18.14 12.37
N ARG A 91 5.44 -17.49 13.07
CA ARG A 91 5.52 -17.44 14.53
C ARG A 91 5.27 -18.84 15.09
N PRO A 92 5.93 -19.22 16.20
CA PRO A 92 5.47 -20.35 16.99
C PRO A 92 4.01 -20.10 17.42
N GLY A 93 3.07 -20.91 16.91
CA GLY A 93 1.64 -20.83 17.25
C GLY A 93 0.68 -20.34 16.15
N ASP A 94 1.14 -20.05 14.92
CA ASP A 94 0.21 -19.82 13.80
C ASP A 94 -0.52 -21.13 13.43
N PRO A 95 -1.86 -21.14 13.25
CA PRO A 95 -2.56 -22.29 12.69
C PRO A 95 -2.11 -22.51 11.23
N GLN A 96 -1.85 -23.78 10.88
CA GLN A 96 -1.46 -24.19 9.52
C GLN A 96 -2.63 -24.10 8.54
#